data_AF-A0A9P3K393-F1
#
_entry.id   AF-A0A9P3K393-F1
#
_cell.length_a   1.000
_cell.length_b   1.000
_cell.length_c   1.000
_cell.angle_alpha   90.00
_cell.angle_beta   90.00
_cell.angle_gamma   90.00
#
_symmetry.space_group_name_H-M   'P 1'
#
loop_
_entity.id
_entity.type
_entity.pdbx_description
1 polymer ?
#
loop_
_entity_poly.entity_id
_entity_poly.type
_entity_poly.pdbx_seq_one_letter_code
_entity_poly.pdbx_strand_id
1 'polypeptide(L)'
;MGRAPGHGSKQQGMASLEPIYQEVLEPEDMTSVGGFICCVGGGPTAWESKKQVDQALSSVESDYMALFRAIREVVWQRRLLAELGEEQQGPTPLYCDSQGAIVLAKNPVLHGLTKHMKVKWHWVRSMVTAGEVELHYVKTTAQPADMMTKRLVEQQH
;
A
#
# COMPACT_ATOMS: atom_id res chain seq x y z
N MET A 1 34.43 -32.88 60.97
CA MET A 1 33.26 -33.60 60.43
C MET A 1 32.07 -32.66 60.46
N GLY A 2 31.53 -32.30 59.30
CA GLY A 2 30.58 -31.18 59.14
C GLY A 2 29.10 -31.53 59.29
N ARG A 3 28.31 -30.52 59.64
CA ARG A 3 26.87 -30.30 59.35
C ARG A 3 26.81 -28.85 58.82
N ALA A 4 25.98 -28.45 57.84
CA ALA A 4 24.56 -28.68 57.64
C ALA A 4 24.17 -28.48 56.14
N PRO A 5 22.90 -28.72 55.74
CA PRO A 5 22.46 -28.82 54.35
C PRO A 5 21.96 -27.49 53.77
N GLY A 6 22.29 -27.23 52.50
CA GLY A 6 21.79 -26.10 51.71
C GLY A 6 20.84 -26.57 50.63
N HIS A 7 19.66 -25.97 50.59
CA HIS A 7 18.52 -26.29 49.75
C HIS A 7 18.81 -26.35 48.25
N GLY A 8 18.12 -27.26 47.58
CA GLY A 8 17.91 -27.20 46.16
C GLY A 8 17.00 -26.04 45.77
N SER A 9 17.35 -25.37 44.67
CA SER A 9 16.40 -24.63 43.86
C SER A 9 16.78 -24.85 42.40
N LYS A 10 16.09 -25.85 41.83
CA LYS A 10 15.73 -26.05 40.43
C LYS A 10 16.40 -25.07 39.43
N GLN A 11 17.44 -25.51 38.75
CA GLN A 11 17.68 -25.09 37.37
C GLN A 11 16.68 -25.85 36.48
N GLN A 12 15.45 -25.36 36.41
CA GLN A 12 14.47 -25.76 35.41
C GLN A 12 13.80 -24.49 34.93
N GLY A 13 14.12 -24.07 33.71
CA GLY A 13 13.48 -22.92 33.09
C GLY A 13 14.33 -22.14 32.09
N MET A 14 15.14 -22.80 31.25
CA MET A 14 15.72 -22.17 30.06
C MET A 14 15.64 -23.09 28.84
N ALA A 15 14.50 -23.74 28.65
CA ALA A 15 14.21 -24.55 27.46
C ALA A 15 12.83 -24.23 26.85
N SER A 16 12.21 -23.10 27.23
CA SER A 16 10.78 -22.84 26.93
C SER A 16 10.48 -21.40 26.50
N LEU A 17 11.43 -20.72 25.85
CA LEU A 17 11.16 -19.42 25.22
C LEU A 17 11.49 -19.36 23.73
N GLU A 18 12.11 -20.39 23.15
CA GLU A 18 12.39 -20.42 21.70
C GLU A 18 11.14 -20.30 20.82
N PRO A 19 9.96 -20.90 21.11
CA PRO A 19 8.83 -20.82 20.19
C PRO A 19 8.05 -19.50 20.25
N ILE A 20 8.35 -18.58 21.19
CA ILE A 20 7.68 -17.26 21.25
C ILE A 20 8.41 -16.23 20.38
N TYR A 21 9.71 -16.41 20.14
CA TYR A 21 10.50 -15.55 19.26
C TYR A 21 10.49 -16.00 17.80
N GLN A 22 9.81 -17.10 17.46
CA GLN A 22 9.83 -17.68 16.12
C GLN A 22 8.71 -17.18 15.19
N GLU A 23 8.01 -16.10 15.55
CA GLU A 23 7.13 -15.36 14.65
C GLU A 23 7.63 -13.91 14.52
N VAL A 24 8.95 -13.73 14.48
CA VAL A 24 9.55 -12.51 13.95
C VAL A 24 9.24 -12.52 12.46
N LEU A 25 8.22 -11.75 12.06
CA LEU A 25 7.94 -11.43 10.66
C LEU A 25 9.26 -11.13 9.97
N GLU A 26 9.61 -11.91 8.94
CA GLU A 26 10.78 -11.64 8.11
C GLU A 26 10.72 -10.15 7.68
N PRO A 27 11.85 -9.43 7.54
CA PRO A 27 11.84 -8.03 7.08
C PRO A 27 11.04 -7.84 5.78
N GLU A 28 10.97 -8.92 4.99
CA GLU A 28 10.21 -9.06 3.78
C GLU A 28 8.68 -9.04 4.01
N ASP A 29 8.18 -9.57 5.13
CA ASP A 29 6.76 -9.55 5.49
C ASP A 29 6.26 -8.19 5.98
N MET A 30 7.16 -7.23 6.22
CA MET A 30 6.84 -5.88 6.71
C MET A 30 6.47 -4.89 5.59
N THR A 31 6.37 -5.33 4.34
CA THR A 31 6.01 -4.46 3.19
C THR A 31 4.67 -4.85 2.61
N SER A 32 3.76 -3.87 2.58
CA SER A 32 2.41 -4.04 2.05
C SER A 32 2.39 -4.32 0.54
N VAL A 33 1.37 -5.04 0.09
CA VAL A 33 1.06 -5.20 -1.34
C VAL A 33 0.03 -4.15 -1.70
N GLY A 34 0.35 -3.32 -2.69
CA GLY A 34 -0.64 -2.39 -3.28
C GLY A 34 -0.92 -2.78 -4.72
N GLY A 35 -2.10 -2.40 -5.20
CA GLY A 35 -2.52 -2.70 -6.55
C GLY A 35 -3.49 -1.67 -7.11
N PHE A 36 -3.71 -1.75 -8.42
CA PHE A 36 -4.69 -0.94 -9.13
C PHE A 36 -5.25 -1.73 -10.32
N ILE A 37 -6.38 -1.23 -10.84
CA ILE A 37 -6.94 -1.64 -12.12
C ILE A 37 -7.40 -0.38 -12.85
N CYS A 38 -7.01 -0.25 -14.12
CA CYS A 38 -7.38 0.85 -15.01
C CYS A 38 -8.25 0.28 -16.13
N CYS A 39 -9.32 1.00 -16.45
CA CYS A 39 -10.27 0.59 -17.49
C CYS A 39 -10.39 1.67 -18.57
N VAL A 40 -10.48 1.24 -19.82
CA VAL A 40 -10.78 2.08 -20.99
C VAL A 40 -11.94 1.45 -21.73
N GLY A 41 -12.94 2.24 -22.12
CA GLY A 41 -14.14 1.72 -22.81
C GLY A 41 -14.95 0.71 -21.99
N GLY A 42 -14.82 0.73 -20.67
CA GLY A 42 -15.51 -0.21 -19.75
C GLY A 42 -14.78 -1.54 -19.53
N GLY A 43 -13.66 -1.80 -20.22
CA GLY A 43 -12.84 -3.00 -20.03
C GLY A 43 -11.50 -2.71 -19.35
N PRO A 44 -10.92 -3.66 -18.59
CA PRO A 44 -9.62 -3.48 -17.96
C PRO A 44 -8.49 -3.49 -19.02
N THR A 45 -7.63 -2.49 -18.99
CA THR A 45 -6.50 -2.34 -19.91
C THR A 45 -5.14 -2.42 -19.22
N ALA A 46 -5.07 -2.07 -17.93
CA ALA A 46 -3.87 -2.23 -17.11
C ALA A 46 -4.24 -2.58 -15.68
N TRP A 47 -3.39 -3.36 -15.02
CA TRP A 47 -3.55 -3.70 -13.62
C TRP A 47 -2.19 -4.00 -13.01
N GLU A 48 -2.07 -3.80 -11.70
CA GLU A 48 -0.88 -4.15 -10.94
C GLU A 48 -1.29 -4.76 -9.61
N SER A 49 -0.55 -5.79 -9.19
CA SER A 49 -0.47 -6.24 -7.80
C SER A 49 1.02 -6.37 -7.48
N LYS A 50 1.54 -5.48 -6.64
CA LYS A 50 2.97 -5.43 -6.39
C LYS A 50 3.29 -4.98 -4.98
N LYS A 51 4.18 -5.76 -4.36
CA LYS A 51 4.83 -5.47 -3.09
C LYS A 51 5.55 -4.13 -3.17
N GLN A 52 5.31 -3.27 -2.19
CA GLN A 52 5.90 -1.94 -2.17
C GLN A 52 7.41 -2.03 -1.94
N VAL A 53 8.17 -1.33 -2.77
CA VAL A 53 9.64 -1.27 -2.67
C VAL A 53 10.07 -0.42 -1.49
N ASP A 54 9.36 0.70 -1.27
CA ASP A 54 9.57 1.56 -0.12
C ASP A 54 8.71 1.05 1.04
N GLN A 55 9.29 0.92 2.23
CA GLN A 55 8.54 0.56 3.43
C GLN A 55 7.66 1.75 3.86
N ALA A 56 6.34 1.59 3.76
CA ALA A 56 5.39 2.55 4.28
C ALA A 56 5.37 2.51 5.83
N LEU A 57 5.33 3.68 6.46
CA LEU A 57 5.26 3.82 7.92
C LEU A 57 3.82 3.77 8.44
N SER A 58 2.83 3.77 7.55
CA SER A 58 1.40 3.66 7.87
C SER A 58 0.62 3.05 6.71
N SER A 59 -0.59 2.54 6.99
CA SER A 59 -1.53 2.10 5.95
C SER A 59 -1.89 3.24 4.99
N VAL A 60 -2.10 4.45 5.51
CA VAL A 60 -2.36 5.64 4.69
C VAL A 60 -1.22 5.92 3.72
N GLU A 61 0.03 5.79 4.15
CA GLU A 61 1.19 5.96 3.28
C GLU A 61 1.27 4.85 2.23
N SER A 62 0.97 3.60 2.60
CA SER A 62 0.89 2.48 1.66
C SER A 62 -0.18 2.73 0.60
N ASP A 63 -1.39 3.11 1.00
CA ASP A 63 -2.49 3.42 0.09
C ASP A 63 -2.13 4.59 -0.83
N TYR A 64 -1.42 5.59 -0.29
CA TYR A 64 -0.89 6.69 -1.08
C TYR A 64 0.11 6.23 -2.14
N MET A 65 0.99 5.27 -1.82
CA MET A 65 1.92 4.71 -2.79
C MET A 65 1.20 3.91 -3.88
N ALA A 66 0.13 3.19 -3.55
CA ALA A 66 -0.73 2.54 -4.54
C ALA A 66 -1.43 3.57 -5.44
N LEU A 67 -2.00 4.61 -4.83
CA LEU A 67 -2.63 5.74 -5.52
C LEU A 67 -1.66 6.43 -6.50
N PHE A 68 -0.43 6.70 -6.08
CA PHE A 68 0.62 7.27 -6.93
C PHE A 68 0.88 6.42 -8.18
N ARG A 69 0.97 5.10 -8.02
CA ARG A 69 1.17 4.17 -9.15
C ARG A 69 -0.02 4.18 -10.11
N ALA A 70 -1.24 4.16 -9.58
CA ALA A 70 -2.46 4.23 -10.37
C ALA A 70 -2.53 5.54 -11.18
N ILE A 71 -2.24 6.69 -10.57
CA ILE A 71 -2.25 7.99 -11.27
C ILE A 71 -1.18 8.03 -12.38
N ARG A 72 0.00 7.46 -12.15
CA ARG A 72 1.03 7.37 -13.21
C ARG A 72 0.54 6.59 -14.42
N GLU A 73 -0.13 5.47 -14.18
CA GLU A 73 -0.70 4.67 -15.25
C GLU A 73 -1.79 5.44 -16.00
N VAL A 74 -2.72 6.08 -15.27
CA VAL A 74 -3.77 6.91 -15.88
C VAL A 74 -3.19 8.02 -16.75
N VAL A 75 -2.18 8.75 -16.26
CA VAL A 75 -1.54 9.82 -17.04
C VAL A 75 -0.85 9.26 -18.29
N TRP A 76 -0.25 8.08 -18.22
CA TRP A 76 0.32 7.42 -19.38
C TRP A 76 -0.75 7.02 -20.40
N GLN A 77 -1.86 6.42 -19.95
CA GLN A 77 -2.97 6.04 -20.82
C GLN A 77 -3.64 7.25 -21.47
N ARG A 78 -3.82 8.35 -20.74
CA ARG A 78 -4.35 9.62 -21.29
C ARG A 78 -3.51 10.12 -22.46
N ARG A 79 -2.18 10.06 -22.33
CA ARG A 79 -1.24 10.45 -23.40
C ARG A 79 -1.33 9.51 -24.60
N LEU A 80 -1.36 8.19 -24.36
CA LEU A 80 -1.51 7.20 -25.41
C LEU A 80 -2.83 7.40 -26.19
N LEU A 81 -3.93 7.63 -25.47
CA LEU A 81 -5.23 7.89 -26.10
C LEU A 81 -5.23 9.18 -26.91
N ALA A 82 -4.58 10.24 -26.42
CA ALA A 82 -4.42 11.48 -27.18
C ALA A 82 -3.65 11.27 -28.49
N GLU A 83 -2.58 10.46 -28.50
CA GLU A 83 -1.85 10.10 -29.72
C GLU A 83 -2.71 9.31 -30.72
N LEU A 84 -3.70 8.56 -30.21
CA LEU A 84 -4.68 7.82 -31.03
C LEU A 84 -5.88 8.67 -31.46
N GLY A 85 -5.92 9.96 -31.12
CA GLY A 85 -7.01 10.88 -31.46
C GLY A 85 -8.17 10.92 -30.46
N GLU A 86 -8.05 10.24 -29.32
CA GLU A 86 -9.05 10.14 -28.26
C GLU A 86 -8.60 10.96 -27.03
N GLU A 87 -8.41 12.27 -27.21
CA GLU A 87 -7.97 13.15 -26.12
C GLU A 87 -9.03 13.30 -25.02
N GLN A 88 -8.61 13.15 -23.77
CA GLN A 88 -9.50 13.17 -22.61
C GLN A 88 -9.70 14.60 -22.08
N GLN A 89 -10.86 15.19 -22.38
CA GLN A 89 -11.17 16.62 -22.10
C GLN A 89 -11.46 16.95 -20.62
N GLY A 90 -11.61 15.94 -19.76
CA GLY A 90 -11.90 16.12 -18.34
C GLY A 90 -11.05 15.20 -17.45
N PRO A 91 -11.14 15.37 -16.12
CA PRO A 91 -10.41 14.54 -15.19
C PRO A 91 -10.84 13.08 -15.31
N THR A 92 -9.86 12.17 -15.26
CA THR A 92 -10.17 10.74 -15.16
C THR A 92 -10.55 10.42 -13.70
N PRO A 93 -11.74 9.84 -13.45
CA PRO A 93 -12.14 9.46 -12.10
C PRO A 93 -11.31 8.30 -11.60
N LEU A 94 -10.76 8.43 -10.39
CA LEU A 94 -9.98 7.41 -9.72
C LEU A 94 -10.56 7.13 -8.34
N TYR A 95 -10.86 5.86 -8.09
CA TYR A 95 -11.53 5.39 -6.89
C TYR A 95 -10.52 4.77 -5.91
N CYS A 96 -10.60 5.17 -4.65
CA CYS A 96 -9.74 4.68 -3.58
C CYS A 96 -10.53 4.54 -2.27
N ASP A 97 -10.26 3.50 -1.51
CA ASP A 97 -10.89 3.21 -0.22
C ASP A 97 -10.15 3.82 0.98
N SER A 98 -9.03 4.49 0.74
CA SER A 98 -8.29 5.21 1.76
C SER A 98 -8.66 6.69 1.76
N GLN A 99 -9.58 7.07 2.66
CA GLN A 99 -9.89 8.49 2.88
C GLN A 99 -8.65 9.28 3.30
N GLY A 100 -7.75 8.66 4.08
CA GLY A 100 -6.47 9.27 4.46
C GLY A 100 -5.62 9.62 3.24
N ALA A 101 -5.46 8.69 2.29
CA ALA A 101 -4.69 8.94 1.08
C ALA A 101 -5.33 10.03 0.21
N ILE A 102 -6.66 10.05 0.09
CA ILE A 102 -7.40 11.09 -0.63
C ILE A 102 -7.19 12.47 0.01
N VAL A 103 -7.29 12.55 1.35
CA VAL A 103 -7.06 13.80 2.08
C VAL A 103 -5.63 14.29 1.89
N LEU A 104 -4.64 13.40 1.97
CA LEU A 104 -3.24 13.76 1.75
C LEU A 104 -2.98 14.25 0.31
N ALA A 105 -3.63 13.64 -0.68
CA ALA A 105 -3.49 14.04 -2.08
C ALA A 105 -4.06 15.45 -2.34
N LYS A 106 -5.08 15.85 -1.56
CA LYS A 106 -5.73 17.17 -1.67
C LYS A 106 -5.08 18.23 -0.77
N ASN A 107 -4.61 17.86 0.43
CA ASN A 107 -4.13 18.77 1.46
C ASN A 107 -2.72 18.40 1.98
N PRO A 108 -1.73 19.30 1.89
CA PRO A 108 -0.35 19.01 2.29
C PRO A 108 -0.15 19.22 3.79
N VAL A 109 -0.54 18.26 4.63
CA VAL A 109 -0.03 18.22 6.02
C VAL A 109 1.23 17.33 6.03
N LEU A 110 2.40 17.95 5.97
CA LEU A 110 3.68 17.32 5.60
C LEU A 110 4.63 17.02 6.78
N HIS A 111 4.13 16.83 7.99
CA HIS A 111 5.00 16.59 9.14
C HIS A 111 5.49 15.13 9.16
N GLY A 112 6.82 14.93 9.11
CA GLY A 112 7.44 13.60 9.33
C GLY A 112 7.78 12.75 8.10
N LEU A 113 7.57 13.24 6.87
CA LEU A 113 7.85 12.45 5.67
C LEU A 113 9.31 12.51 5.19
N THR A 114 9.74 11.39 4.60
CA THR A 114 10.97 11.30 3.82
C THR A 114 10.94 12.20 2.57
N LYS A 115 12.12 12.57 2.07
CA LYS A 115 12.24 13.41 0.85
C LYS A 115 11.60 12.75 -0.38
N HIS A 116 11.80 11.44 -0.56
CA HIS A 116 11.25 10.72 -1.71
C HIS A 116 9.71 10.75 -1.70
N MET A 117 9.11 10.65 -0.50
CA MET A 117 7.67 10.65 -0.34
C MET A 117 7.09 12.03 -0.66
N LYS A 118 7.74 13.10 -0.20
CA LYS A 118 7.35 14.49 -0.53
C LYS A 118 7.29 14.72 -2.04
N VAL A 119 8.24 14.21 -2.81
CA VAL A 119 8.25 14.35 -4.28
C VAL A 119 7.03 13.66 -4.90
N LYS A 120 6.76 12.40 -4.52
CA LYS A 120 5.55 11.68 -4.98
C LYS A 120 4.28 12.45 -4.61
N TRP A 121 4.25 13.06 -3.43
CA TRP A 121 3.10 13.80 -2.95
C TRP A 121 2.82 15.06 -3.76
N HIS A 122 3.84 15.89 -3.95
CA HIS A 122 3.73 17.09 -4.79
C HIS A 122 3.28 16.75 -6.21
N TRP A 123 3.80 15.66 -6.78
CA TRP A 123 3.42 15.24 -8.12
C TRP A 123 1.95 14.80 -8.19
N VAL A 124 1.48 13.92 -7.30
CA VAL A 124 0.06 13.51 -7.25
C VAL A 124 -0.86 14.71 -7.13
N ARG A 125 -0.52 15.64 -6.21
CA ARG A 125 -1.30 16.86 -6.02
C ARG A 125 -1.34 17.72 -7.28
N SER A 126 -0.23 17.82 -8.01
CA SER A 126 -0.23 18.56 -9.28
C SER A 126 -1.16 17.94 -10.31
N MET A 127 -1.25 16.60 -10.38
CA MET A 127 -2.18 15.92 -11.30
C MET A 127 -3.64 16.15 -10.92
N VAL A 128 -3.96 16.14 -9.62
CA VAL A 128 -5.30 16.45 -9.11
C VAL A 128 -5.66 17.92 -9.37
N THR A 129 -4.73 18.85 -9.08
CA THR A 129 -4.97 20.29 -9.22
C THR A 129 -5.06 20.71 -10.69
N ALA A 130 -4.31 20.07 -11.58
CA ALA A 130 -4.38 20.28 -13.02
C ALA A 130 -5.66 19.71 -13.66
N GLY A 131 -6.46 18.95 -12.92
CA GLY A 131 -7.67 18.30 -13.45
C GLY A 131 -7.38 17.13 -14.38
N GLU A 132 -6.19 16.50 -14.29
CA GLU A 132 -5.89 15.26 -15.01
C GLU A 132 -6.62 14.07 -14.40
N VAL A 133 -6.77 14.09 -13.07
CA VAL A 133 -7.43 13.04 -12.29
C VAL A 133 -8.33 13.63 -11.20
N GLU A 134 -9.44 12.96 -10.93
CA GLU A 134 -10.35 13.30 -9.82
C GLU A 134 -10.44 12.12 -8.85
N LEU A 135 -10.25 12.38 -7.56
CA LEU A 135 -10.23 11.35 -6.53
C LEU A 135 -11.58 11.19 -5.83
N HIS A 136 -12.12 9.97 -5.90
CA HIS A 136 -13.38 9.57 -5.26
C HIS A 136 -13.14 8.48 -4.22
N TYR A 137 -13.85 8.59 -3.10
CA TYR A 137 -13.89 7.52 -2.11
C TYR A 137 -14.83 6.41 -2.58
N VAL A 138 -14.38 5.16 -2.45
CA VAL A 138 -15.21 3.96 -2.60
C VAL A 138 -15.03 3.06 -1.38
N LYS A 139 -16.07 2.33 -0.96
CA LYS A 139 -15.91 1.35 0.12
C LYS A 139 -15.06 0.18 -0.38
N THR A 140 -14.19 -0.38 0.46
CA THR A 140 -13.35 -1.54 0.14
C THR A 140 -14.15 -2.70 -0.47
N THR A 141 -15.36 -2.98 0.04
CA THR A 141 -16.24 -4.04 -0.47
C THR A 141 -16.74 -3.83 -1.91
N ALA A 142 -16.62 -2.60 -2.41
CA ALA A 142 -17.02 -2.21 -3.75
C ALA A 142 -15.81 -1.80 -4.62
N GLN A 143 -14.58 -2.00 -4.15
CA GLN A 143 -13.35 -1.67 -4.86
C GLN A 143 -12.83 -2.91 -5.61
N PRO A 144 -12.86 -2.94 -6.96
CA PRO A 144 -12.38 -4.10 -7.72
C PRO A 144 -10.89 -4.40 -7.48
N ALA A 145 -10.10 -3.37 -7.15
CA ALA A 145 -8.68 -3.50 -6.85
C ALA A 145 -8.38 -4.21 -5.52
N ASP A 146 -9.36 -4.41 -4.63
CA ASP A 146 -9.17 -5.15 -3.37
C ASP A 146 -8.80 -6.63 -3.62
N MET A 147 -9.28 -7.21 -4.73
CA MET A 147 -8.83 -8.53 -5.18
C MET A 147 -7.32 -8.54 -5.49
N MET A 148 -6.75 -7.41 -5.92
CA MET A 148 -5.33 -7.32 -6.29
C MET A 148 -4.41 -7.24 -5.07
N THR A 149 -4.91 -6.88 -3.89
CA THR A 149 -4.09 -6.73 -2.67
C THR A 149 -4.17 -7.94 -1.75
N LYS A 150 -5.14 -8.83 -1.96
CA LYS A 150 -5.31 -10.06 -1.19
C LYS A 150 -4.36 -11.16 -1.68
N ARG A 151 -3.62 -11.77 -0.74
CA ARG A 151 -2.84 -12.99 -1.01
C ARG A 151 -3.82 -14.13 -1.34
N LEU A 152 -3.55 -14.89 -2.40
CA LEU A 152 -4.26 -16.15 -2.63
C LEU A 152 -3.90 -17.10 -1.49
N VAL A 153 -4.90 -17.56 -0.73
CA VAL A 153 -4.70 -18.61 0.26
C VAL A 153 -4.57 -19.93 -0.50
N GLU A 154 -3.43 -20.62 -0.40
CA GLU A 154 -3.32 -21.98 -0.94
C GLU A 154 -4.38 -22.87 -0.27
N GLN A 155 -5.25 -23.48 -1.07
CA GLN A 155 -6.09 -24.55 -0.55
C GLN A 155 -5.21 -25.78 -0.33
N GLN A 156 -4.90 -26.06 0.94
CA GLN A 156 -4.34 -27.35 1.34
C GLN A 156 -5.33 -28.44 0.87
N HIS A 157 -4.91 -29.24 -0.12
CA HIS A 157 -5.58 -30.47 -0.53
C HIS A 157 -5.17 -31.62 0.39
#